data_AF-A0A2A4VMC1-F1
#
_entry.id   AF-A0A2A4VMC1-F1
#
_cell.length_a   1.000
_cell.length_b   1.000
_cell.length_c   1.000
_cell.angle_alpha   90.00
_cell.angle_beta   90.00
_cell.angle_gamma   90.00
#
_symmetry.space_group_name_H-M   'P 1'
#
loop_
_entity.id
_entity.type
_entity.pdbx_description
1 polymer ?
#
loop_
_entity_poly.entity_id
_entity_poly.type
_entity_poly.pdbx_seq_one_letter_code
_entity_poly.pdbx_strand_id
1 'polypeptide(L)'
;MGGNTVKLNMLNLVQLFIALGVMASTSVQAHAIWIEPIAGEIHLCFGEYEGDLREETGGKLDKVTDLKISSLTPNMKDHYSFTRQSNFLLLTNKKQAVTSPQALIAQAVKFKVRTSKKDPKVPKAKSMQYARYAVADEEAPSELVLDIQPVAKNTFKVSFKGKPLVKTNIIVTAPNKWARELKTNEAGEVLIEKPWDGLYLIQASHIEEVGGEFEGVKYEITRHKTTLSIIK
;
A
#
# COMPACT_ATOMS: atom_id res chain seq x y z
N MET A 1 44.54 59.72 -36.12
CA MET A 1 45.32 58.45 -36.15
C MET A 1 45.92 58.29 -34.77
N GLY A 2 45.63 57.32 -33.93
CA GLY A 2 44.84 56.10 -33.94
C GLY A 2 45.31 55.32 -32.71
N GLY A 3 44.40 54.62 -32.03
CA GLY A 3 44.79 53.52 -31.14
C GLY A 3 44.53 53.68 -29.65
N ASN A 4 43.62 52.81 -29.20
CA ASN A 4 43.58 52.12 -27.91
C ASN A 4 43.03 52.85 -26.68
N THR A 5 41.75 52.57 -26.41
CA THR A 5 41.28 52.40 -25.03
C THR A 5 40.52 51.09 -24.89
N VAL A 6 40.93 50.35 -23.87
CA VAL A 6 40.63 48.97 -23.54
C VAL A 6 39.15 48.73 -23.24
N LYS A 7 38.59 47.64 -23.78
CA LYS A 7 37.26 47.13 -23.43
C LYS A 7 37.25 46.63 -21.97
N LEU A 8 36.38 47.18 -21.13
CA LEU A 8 35.97 46.55 -19.87
C LEU A 8 34.67 45.77 -20.10
N ASN A 9 34.72 44.48 -19.74
CA ASN A 9 33.62 43.54 -19.85
C ASN A 9 32.49 43.85 -18.84
N MET A 10 31.28 43.76 -19.36
CA MET A 10 29.99 43.84 -18.68
C MET A 10 29.87 42.74 -17.62
N LEU A 11 29.78 43.12 -16.34
CA LEU A 11 29.36 42.22 -15.26
C LEU A 11 27.90 42.57 -14.91
N ASN A 12 26.95 41.91 -15.55
CA ASN A 12 25.53 41.97 -15.17
C ASN A 12 25.33 41.15 -13.89
N LEU A 13 25.00 41.82 -12.79
CA LEU A 13 24.38 41.20 -11.62
C LEU A 13 23.02 40.64 -12.03
N VAL A 14 22.89 39.31 -12.10
CA VAL A 14 21.60 38.64 -12.03
C VAL A 14 21.62 37.81 -10.75
N GLN A 15 21.03 38.36 -9.68
CA GLN A 15 20.71 37.60 -8.48
C GLN A 15 19.60 36.61 -8.82
N LEU A 16 19.98 35.35 -9.04
CA LEU A 16 19.05 34.25 -9.19
C LEU A 16 18.57 33.83 -7.79
N PHE A 17 17.36 34.28 -7.41
CA PHE A 17 16.65 33.70 -6.27
C PHE A 17 16.33 32.23 -6.58
N ILE A 18 17.08 31.31 -6.00
CA ILE A 18 16.69 29.89 -5.95
C ILE A 18 15.56 29.81 -4.92
N ALA A 19 14.32 29.93 -5.39
CA ALA A 19 13.15 29.51 -4.64
C ALA A 19 13.22 27.98 -4.52
N LEU A 20 13.83 27.51 -3.42
CA LEU A 20 13.78 26.12 -3.00
C LEU A 20 12.34 25.82 -2.56
N GLY A 21 11.46 25.61 -3.53
CA GLY A 21 10.14 25.08 -3.32
C GLY A 21 10.28 23.64 -2.82
N VAL A 22 10.47 23.48 -1.52
CA VAL A 22 10.18 22.21 -0.85
C VAL A 22 8.68 22.01 -1.04
N MET A 23 8.31 21.32 -2.11
CA MET A 23 6.99 20.69 -2.17
C MET A 23 7.01 19.71 -1.00
N ALA A 24 6.44 20.13 0.12
CA ALA A 24 6.00 19.21 1.15
C ALA A 24 5.05 18.25 0.45
N SER A 25 5.55 17.08 0.10
CA SER A 25 4.76 15.94 -0.31
C SER A 25 3.83 15.67 0.86
N THR A 26 2.63 16.25 0.79
CA THR A 26 1.54 15.92 1.70
C THR A 26 1.31 14.44 1.49
N SER A 27 1.84 13.62 2.37
CA SER A 27 1.52 12.22 2.38
C SER A 27 0.02 12.17 2.65
N VAL A 28 -0.76 11.98 1.59
CA VAL A 28 -2.18 11.61 1.69
C VAL A 28 -2.20 10.15 2.14
N GLN A 29 -1.54 9.88 3.28
CA GLN A 29 -1.41 8.56 3.88
C GLN A 29 -2.81 8.20 4.34
N ALA A 30 -3.45 7.43 3.49
CA ALA A 30 -4.83 7.06 3.64
C ALA A 30 -4.84 5.62 4.12
N HIS A 31 -5.64 5.35 5.14
CA HIS A 31 -5.85 4.04 5.76
C HIS A 31 -5.76 2.86 4.80
N ALA A 32 -4.99 1.86 5.19
CA ALA A 32 -4.89 0.56 4.53
C ALA A 32 -5.21 -0.56 5.51
N ILE A 33 -5.64 -1.71 4.99
CA ILE A 33 -5.60 -2.96 5.76
C ILE A 33 -4.21 -3.58 5.60
N TRP A 34 -3.71 -4.29 6.61
CA TRP A 34 -2.51 -5.13 6.50
C TRP A 34 -2.60 -6.31 7.46
N ILE A 35 -1.71 -7.30 7.30
CA ILE A 35 -1.69 -8.51 8.11
C ILE A 35 -0.40 -8.53 8.95
N GLU A 36 -0.50 -8.76 10.26
CA GLU A 36 0.63 -8.91 11.19
C GLU A 36 0.59 -10.29 11.84
N PRO A 37 1.65 -11.11 11.72
CA PRO A 37 1.81 -12.29 12.55
C PRO A 37 2.35 -11.88 13.93
N ILE A 38 1.58 -12.12 15.00
CA ILE A 38 1.99 -11.76 16.37
C ILE A 38 1.79 -12.98 17.27
N ALA A 39 2.89 -13.49 17.85
CA ALA A 39 2.87 -14.60 18.80
C ALA A 39 2.05 -15.83 18.33
N GLY A 40 2.09 -16.15 17.04
CA GLY A 40 1.36 -17.27 16.43
C GLY A 40 -0.08 -16.94 16.01
N GLU A 41 -0.58 -15.77 16.37
CA GLU A 41 -1.83 -15.23 15.86
C GLU A 41 -1.62 -14.44 14.57
N ILE A 42 -2.70 -14.26 13.81
CA ILE A 42 -2.70 -13.50 12.57
C ILE A 42 -3.69 -12.35 12.73
N HIS A 43 -3.17 -11.14 12.85
CA HIS A 43 -3.96 -9.93 13.05
C HIS A 43 -4.13 -9.22 11.72
N LEU A 44 -5.35 -8.91 11.32
CA LEU A 44 -5.60 -7.96 10.24
C LEU A 44 -5.91 -6.60 10.86
N CYS A 45 -5.02 -5.64 10.62
CA CYS A 45 -5.13 -4.27 11.13
C CYS A 45 -5.72 -3.34 10.06
N PHE A 46 -6.19 -2.17 10.48
CA PHE A 46 -6.63 -1.10 9.60
C PHE A 46 -6.16 0.25 10.15
N GLY A 47 -5.59 1.14 9.32
CA GLY A 47 -4.82 2.26 9.86
C GLY A 47 -3.70 2.75 8.95
N GLU A 48 -2.72 3.41 9.55
CA GLU A 48 -1.54 3.98 8.90
C GLU A 48 -0.29 3.45 9.62
N TYR A 49 0.35 2.43 9.04
CA TYR A 49 1.44 1.72 9.70
C TYR A 49 2.69 2.58 9.92
N GLU A 50 3.01 3.47 8.96
CA GLU A 50 4.10 4.46 9.06
C GLU A 50 3.88 5.42 10.23
N GLY A 51 2.64 5.89 10.43
CA GLY A 51 2.25 6.76 11.54
C GLY A 51 1.96 6.03 12.85
N ASP A 52 2.25 4.72 12.91
CA ASP A 52 1.90 3.82 14.01
C ASP A 52 0.44 3.90 14.48
N LEU A 53 -0.46 4.18 13.53
CA LEU A 53 -1.88 4.31 13.79
C LEU A 53 -2.60 3.00 13.47
N ARG A 54 -3.19 2.38 14.48
CA ARG A 54 -4.19 1.30 14.34
C ARG A 54 -5.55 1.85 14.74
N GLU A 55 -6.52 1.68 13.86
CA GLU A 55 -7.90 2.06 14.14
C GLU A 55 -8.55 1.04 15.08
N GLU A 56 -9.46 1.54 15.91
CA GLU A 56 -10.08 0.76 16.98
C GLU A 56 -11.53 0.39 16.65
N THR A 57 -12.02 -0.66 17.31
CA THR A 57 -13.43 -1.05 17.34
C THR A 57 -14.27 0.03 18.02
N GLY A 58 -15.46 0.30 17.47
CA GLY A 58 -16.22 1.52 17.76
C GLY A 58 -15.76 2.75 16.98
N GLY A 59 -14.65 2.64 16.24
CA GLY A 59 -14.06 3.69 15.41
C GLY A 59 -14.02 3.31 13.93
N LYS A 60 -12.94 3.68 13.20
CA LYS A 60 -12.88 3.42 11.76
C LYS A 60 -12.61 1.94 11.43
N LEU A 61 -12.17 1.11 12.38
CA LEU A 61 -12.01 -0.33 12.16
C LEU A 61 -13.34 -0.99 11.78
N ASP A 62 -14.46 -0.44 12.24
CA ASP A 62 -15.82 -0.93 11.94
C ASP A 62 -16.24 -0.71 10.49
N LYS A 63 -15.41 0.00 9.70
CA LYS A 63 -15.58 0.09 8.24
C LYS A 63 -15.15 -1.19 7.52
N VAL A 64 -14.31 -2.01 8.15
CA VAL A 64 -13.92 -3.33 7.64
C VAL A 64 -14.97 -4.34 8.10
N THR A 65 -16.10 -4.40 7.40
CA THR A 65 -17.26 -5.23 7.81
C THR A 65 -17.26 -6.63 7.20
N ASP A 66 -16.55 -6.82 6.10
CA ASP A 66 -16.56 -8.07 5.34
C ASP A 66 -15.23 -8.27 4.62
N LEU A 67 -14.69 -9.47 4.74
CA LEU A 67 -13.38 -9.87 4.25
C LEU A 67 -13.49 -11.19 3.49
N LYS A 68 -12.90 -11.22 2.30
CA LYS A 68 -12.52 -12.48 1.65
C LYS A 68 -11.08 -12.77 2.02
N ILE A 69 -10.82 -13.95 2.58
CA ILE A 69 -9.49 -14.35 3.06
C ILE A 69 -9.20 -15.73 2.49
N SER A 70 -8.08 -15.83 1.78
CA SER A 70 -7.63 -17.04 1.09
C SER A 70 -6.19 -17.32 1.48
N SER A 71 -5.80 -18.58 1.55
CA SER A 71 -4.37 -18.92 1.71
C SER A 71 -3.76 -19.26 0.37
N LEU A 72 -2.53 -18.78 0.15
CA LEU A 72 -1.70 -19.13 -1.00
C LEU A 72 -0.82 -20.36 -0.73
N THR A 73 -0.84 -20.88 0.50
CA THR A 73 -0.13 -22.11 0.86
C THR A 73 -0.89 -23.32 0.27
N PRO A 74 -0.21 -24.24 -0.44
CA PRO A 74 -0.85 -25.42 -1.01
C PRO A 74 -1.65 -26.22 0.02
N ASN A 75 -2.80 -26.77 -0.40
CA ASN A 75 -3.72 -27.58 0.42
C ASN A 75 -4.36 -26.86 1.61
N MET A 76 -4.18 -25.55 1.72
CA MET A 76 -4.83 -24.70 2.70
C MET A 76 -5.88 -23.85 2.01
N LYS A 77 -7.09 -24.39 1.82
CA LYS A 77 -8.18 -23.63 1.17
C LYS A 77 -8.92 -22.71 2.14
N ASP A 78 -9.57 -21.71 1.55
CA ASP A 78 -10.37 -20.57 2.05
C ASP A 78 -11.35 -20.90 3.18
N HIS A 79 -10.81 -21.22 4.34
CA HIS A 79 -11.57 -21.53 5.55
C HIS A 79 -11.34 -20.50 6.64
N TYR A 80 -10.81 -19.35 6.27
CA TYR A 80 -10.57 -18.27 7.22
C TYR A 80 -11.85 -17.55 7.59
N SER A 81 -11.94 -17.22 8.87
CA SER A 81 -12.86 -16.23 9.40
C SER A 81 -12.08 -15.19 10.18
N PHE A 82 -12.79 -14.15 10.60
CA PHE A 82 -12.23 -13.18 11.52
C PHE A 82 -13.15 -12.95 12.71
N THR A 83 -12.56 -12.68 13.87
CA THR A 83 -13.26 -12.11 15.03
C THR A 83 -12.72 -10.73 15.31
N ARG A 84 -13.59 -9.80 15.67
CA ARG A 84 -13.21 -8.41 15.94
C ARG A 84 -12.64 -8.30 17.35
N GLN A 85 -11.47 -7.69 17.46
CA GLN A 85 -10.80 -7.37 18.72
C GLN A 85 -10.73 -5.84 18.91
N SER A 86 -10.04 -5.34 19.93
CA SER A 86 -10.00 -3.91 20.24
C SER A 86 -9.46 -3.04 19.11
N ASN A 87 -8.38 -3.45 18.45
CA ASN A 87 -7.70 -2.69 17.39
C ASN A 87 -7.22 -3.53 16.20
N PHE A 88 -7.73 -4.77 16.07
CA PHE A 88 -7.48 -5.64 14.93
C PHE A 88 -8.63 -6.63 14.72
N LEU A 89 -8.59 -7.35 13.60
CA LEU A 89 -9.42 -8.50 13.32
C LEU A 89 -8.55 -9.75 13.43
N LEU A 90 -8.84 -10.64 14.38
CA LEU A 90 -8.12 -11.89 14.55
C LEU A 90 -8.54 -12.88 13.45
N LEU A 91 -7.61 -13.28 12.59
CA LEU A 91 -7.87 -14.24 11.51
C LEU A 91 -7.66 -15.67 12.01
N THR A 92 -8.64 -16.54 11.78
CA THR A 92 -8.60 -17.94 12.23
C THR A 92 -9.00 -18.88 11.10
N ASN A 93 -8.27 -19.98 10.94
CA ASN A 93 -8.67 -21.06 10.04
C ASN A 93 -9.69 -21.95 10.76
N LYS A 94 -10.88 -22.12 10.17
CA LYS A 94 -11.99 -22.88 10.77
C LYS A 94 -11.80 -24.38 10.79
N LYS A 95 -10.90 -24.93 9.97
CA LYS A 95 -10.77 -26.39 9.81
C LYS A 95 -9.54 -26.98 10.47
N GLN A 96 -8.49 -26.18 10.67
CA GLN A 96 -7.24 -26.68 11.21
C GLN A 96 -6.53 -25.60 12.02
N ALA A 97 -5.81 -26.02 13.05
CA ALA A 97 -4.89 -25.14 13.75
C ALA A 97 -3.78 -24.68 12.82
N VAL A 98 -3.45 -23.39 12.90
CA VAL A 98 -2.31 -22.80 12.18
C VAL A 98 -1.07 -23.01 13.02
N THR A 99 -0.24 -23.99 12.66
CA THR A 99 0.97 -24.37 13.42
C THR A 99 2.27 -23.84 12.80
N SER A 100 2.18 -23.18 11.64
CA SER A 100 3.31 -22.58 10.92
C SER A 100 2.83 -21.32 10.19
N PRO A 101 3.75 -20.39 9.86
CA PRO A 101 3.42 -19.22 9.04
C PRO A 101 2.81 -19.63 7.70
N GLN A 102 1.74 -18.93 7.31
CA GLN A 102 1.01 -19.21 6.07
C GLN A 102 0.93 -17.98 5.21
N ALA A 103 1.15 -18.16 3.91
CA ALA A 103 0.91 -17.11 2.94
C ALA A 103 -0.60 -16.86 2.87
N LEU A 104 -1.01 -15.61 3.07
CA LEU A 104 -2.41 -15.21 3.10
C LEU A 104 -2.65 -14.00 2.22
N ILE A 105 -3.84 -13.96 1.63
CA ILE A 105 -4.38 -12.76 1.03
C ILE A 105 -5.71 -12.41 1.68
N ALA A 106 -6.00 -11.12 1.75
CA ALA A 106 -7.25 -10.58 2.23
C ALA A 106 -7.74 -9.45 1.33
N GLN A 107 -9.06 -9.41 1.12
CA GLN A 107 -9.74 -8.34 0.42
C GLN A 107 -10.92 -7.84 1.27
N ALA A 108 -10.94 -6.55 1.58
CA ALA A 108 -12.12 -5.93 2.18
C ALA A 108 -13.10 -5.51 1.09
N VAL A 109 -14.29 -6.12 1.10
CA VAL A 109 -15.23 -6.06 -0.03
C VAL A 109 -16.34 -5.02 0.13
N LYS A 110 -16.63 -4.58 1.36
CA LYS A 110 -17.78 -3.70 1.68
C LYS A 110 -17.42 -2.27 2.13
N PHE A 111 -16.21 -1.78 1.82
CA PHE A 111 -15.90 -0.37 2.07
C PHE A 111 -16.88 0.55 1.35
N LYS A 112 -17.56 1.43 2.09
CA LYS A 112 -18.50 2.40 1.53
C LYS A 112 -17.81 3.36 0.56
N VAL A 113 -18.57 3.92 -0.37
CA VAL A 113 -18.12 4.98 -1.27
C VAL A 113 -17.63 6.17 -0.43
N ARG A 114 -16.42 6.63 -0.72
CA ARG A 114 -15.83 7.80 -0.08
C ARG A 114 -16.20 9.04 -0.87
N THR A 115 -16.83 9.99 -0.19
CA THR A 115 -17.14 11.32 -0.73
C THR A 115 -16.32 12.37 0.01
N SER A 116 -15.91 13.42 -0.70
CA SER A 116 -15.33 14.60 -0.06
C SER A 116 -16.45 15.54 0.36
N LYS A 117 -16.56 15.83 1.66
CA LYS A 117 -17.49 16.85 2.15
C LYS A 117 -16.98 18.28 1.94
N LYS A 118 -15.66 18.44 1.80
CA LYS A 118 -14.99 19.75 1.74
C LYS A 118 -14.86 20.30 0.32
N ASP A 119 -14.76 19.40 -0.65
CA ASP A 119 -14.59 19.78 -2.05
C ASP A 119 -15.43 18.87 -2.96
N PRO A 120 -16.52 19.38 -3.55
CA PRO A 120 -17.37 18.59 -4.44
C PRO A 120 -16.69 18.23 -5.78
N LYS A 121 -15.54 18.84 -6.11
CA LYS A 121 -14.76 18.50 -7.31
C LYS A 121 -13.94 17.23 -7.15
N VAL A 122 -13.71 16.77 -5.91
CA VAL A 122 -13.03 15.50 -5.68
C VAL A 122 -13.97 14.35 -6.07
N PRO A 123 -13.59 13.48 -7.02
CA PRO A 123 -14.45 12.38 -7.43
C PRO A 123 -14.72 11.45 -6.25
N LYS A 124 -15.98 11.05 -6.10
CA LYS A 124 -16.39 10.00 -5.19
C LYS A 124 -15.71 8.71 -5.64
N ALA A 125 -15.09 8.04 -4.67
CA ALA A 125 -14.28 6.88 -4.94
C ALA A 125 -14.83 5.66 -4.21
N LYS A 126 -15.00 4.55 -4.94
CA LYS A 126 -15.11 3.24 -4.28
C LYS A 126 -13.72 2.80 -3.85
N SER A 127 -13.51 2.64 -2.55
CA SER A 127 -12.25 2.12 -2.03
C SER A 127 -12.26 0.60 -2.08
N MET A 128 -11.20 0.02 -2.63
CA MET A 128 -10.90 -1.41 -2.61
C MET A 128 -9.58 -1.60 -1.87
N GLN A 129 -9.59 -2.45 -0.84
CA GLN A 129 -8.44 -2.66 0.05
C GLN A 129 -8.04 -4.13 -0.02
N TYR A 130 -6.75 -4.35 -0.18
CA TYR A 130 -6.13 -5.66 -0.30
C TYR A 130 -4.94 -5.76 0.66
N ALA A 131 -4.67 -6.95 1.16
CA ALA A 131 -3.45 -7.26 1.88
C ALA A 131 -2.94 -8.64 1.49
N ARG A 132 -1.62 -8.78 1.41
CA ARG A 132 -0.90 -10.04 1.33
C ARG A 132 0.03 -10.14 2.54
N TYR A 133 0.10 -11.30 3.15
CA TYR A 133 1.19 -11.70 4.03
C TYR A 133 1.95 -12.82 3.33
N ALA A 134 3.24 -12.59 3.09
CA ALA A 134 4.10 -13.57 2.43
C ALA A 134 5.09 -14.18 3.42
N VAL A 135 5.41 -15.45 3.19
CA VAL A 135 6.30 -16.26 4.04
C VAL A 135 7.47 -16.87 3.27
N ALA A 136 7.58 -16.59 1.96
CA ALA A 136 8.67 -17.03 1.10
C ALA A 136 9.16 -15.90 0.19
N ASP A 137 10.40 -16.05 -0.31
CA ASP A 137 11.01 -15.13 -1.29
C ASP A 137 10.34 -15.19 -2.67
N GLU A 138 9.66 -16.29 -2.96
CA GLU A 138 8.88 -16.48 -4.20
C GLU A 138 7.56 -17.17 -3.84
N GLU A 139 6.45 -16.58 -4.28
CA GLU A 139 5.11 -17.14 -4.09
C GLU A 139 4.33 -17.11 -5.39
N ALA A 140 3.26 -17.91 -5.47
CA ALA A 140 2.35 -17.87 -6.60
C ALA A 140 1.64 -16.49 -6.73
N PRO A 141 1.22 -16.12 -7.94
CA PRO A 141 0.30 -15.00 -8.13
C PRO A 141 -1.03 -15.30 -7.40
N SER A 142 -1.73 -14.24 -7.00
CA SER A 142 -3.02 -14.34 -6.32
C SER A 142 -4.17 -13.83 -7.20
N GLU A 143 -5.42 -14.03 -6.76
CA GLU A 143 -6.60 -13.42 -7.40
C GLU A 143 -6.83 -11.94 -7.05
N LEU A 144 -5.95 -11.31 -6.26
CA LEU A 144 -6.09 -9.89 -5.92
C LEU A 144 -5.99 -9.01 -7.17
N VAL A 145 -6.92 -8.06 -7.30
CA VAL A 145 -6.96 -7.13 -8.45
C VAL A 145 -5.74 -6.20 -8.46
N LEU A 146 -5.26 -5.78 -7.28
CA LEU A 146 -3.99 -5.08 -7.10
C LEU A 146 -3.17 -5.84 -6.07
N ASP A 147 -1.98 -6.27 -6.44
CA ASP A 147 -1.15 -7.17 -5.64
C ASP A 147 0.32 -6.76 -5.64
N ILE A 148 1.03 -7.13 -4.58
CA ILE A 148 2.49 -7.02 -4.46
C ILE A 148 3.00 -8.43 -4.13
N GLN A 149 3.59 -9.10 -5.10
CA GLN A 149 4.00 -10.49 -5.02
C GLN A 149 5.52 -10.58 -4.84
N PRO A 150 6.05 -11.34 -3.86
CA PRO A 150 7.44 -11.76 -3.87
C PRO A 150 7.70 -12.68 -5.07
N VAL A 151 8.67 -12.32 -5.91
CA VAL A 151 9.02 -13.07 -7.13
C VAL A 151 10.46 -13.59 -7.12
N ALA A 152 11.28 -13.07 -6.21
CA ALA A 152 12.60 -13.58 -5.87
C ALA A 152 13.06 -12.91 -4.57
N LYS A 153 14.19 -13.34 -4.03
CA LYS A 153 14.80 -12.70 -2.86
C LYS A 153 14.91 -11.17 -3.06
N ASN A 154 14.37 -10.43 -2.11
CA ASN A 154 14.29 -8.96 -2.10
C ASN A 154 13.58 -8.33 -3.32
N THR A 155 12.98 -9.11 -4.21
CA THR A 155 12.39 -8.63 -5.46
C THR A 155 10.88 -8.83 -5.43
N PHE A 156 10.15 -7.75 -5.63
CA PHE A 156 8.70 -7.73 -5.52
C PHE A 156 8.07 -7.17 -6.79
N LYS A 157 7.00 -7.82 -7.26
CA LYS A 157 6.26 -7.41 -8.44
C LYS A 157 4.92 -6.80 -8.06
N VAL A 158 4.68 -5.58 -8.50
CA VAL A 158 3.36 -4.95 -8.40
C VAL A 158 2.58 -5.26 -9.67
N SER A 159 1.35 -5.75 -9.50
CA SER A 159 0.47 -6.05 -10.64
C SER A 159 -0.93 -5.50 -10.43
N PHE A 160 -1.55 -5.07 -11.53
CA PHE A 160 -2.96 -4.69 -11.59
C PHE A 160 -3.67 -5.54 -12.64
N LYS A 161 -4.73 -6.24 -12.23
CA LYS A 161 -5.47 -7.21 -13.05
C LYS A 161 -4.54 -8.24 -13.71
N GLY A 162 -3.58 -8.74 -12.92
CA GLY A 162 -2.57 -9.72 -13.35
C GLY A 162 -1.48 -9.17 -14.29
N LYS A 163 -1.54 -7.89 -14.68
CA LYS A 163 -0.54 -7.25 -15.54
C LYS A 163 0.49 -6.48 -14.70
N PRO A 164 1.78 -6.47 -15.08
CA PRO A 164 2.77 -5.63 -14.41
C PRO A 164 2.36 -4.16 -14.35
N LEU A 165 2.53 -3.54 -13.18
CA LEU A 165 2.25 -2.12 -12.99
C LEU A 165 3.57 -1.35 -12.91
N VAL A 166 3.99 -0.80 -14.03
CA VAL A 166 5.29 -0.11 -14.21
C VAL A 166 5.29 1.30 -13.61
N LYS A 167 6.48 1.82 -13.26
CA LYS A 167 6.70 3.20 -12.77
C LYS A 167 5.79 3.62 -11.62
N THR A 168 5.31 2.65 -10.84
CA THR A 168 4.36 2.84 -9.75
C THR A 168 5.11 3.17 -8.48
N ASN A 169 4.65 4.23 -7.80
CA ASN A 169 5.15 4.58 -6.48
C ASN A 169 4.73 3.51 -5.48
N ILE A 170 5.70 3.02 -4.72
CA ILE A 170 5.49 2.16 -3.56
C ILE A 170 6.11 2.81 -2.35
N ILE A 171 5.52 2.57 -1.18
CA ILE A 171 6.07 3.00 0.11
C ILE A 171 6.51 1.75 0.84
N VAL A 172 7.77 1.71 1.26
CA VAL A 172 8.33 0.65 2.08
C VAL A 172 8.55 1.20 3.48
N THR A 173 7.84 0.66 4.47
CA THR A 173 8.01 1.00 5.87
C THR A 173 8.72 -0.14 6.59
N ALA A 174 9.86 0.18 7.19
CA ALA A 174 10.68 -0.75 7.97
C ALA A 174 10.16 -0.94 9.41
N PRO A 175 10.65 -1.96 10.15
CA PRO A 175 10.24 -2.21 11.53
C PRO A 175 10.47 -1.03 12.48
N ASN A 176 11.52 -0.25 12.22
CA ASN A 176 11.85 0.98 12.96
C ASN A 176 11.02 2.20 12.51
N LYS A 177 9.96 1.99 11.74
CA LYS A 177 9.06 3.01 11.16
C LYS A 177 9.69 3.95 10.14
N TRP A 178 10.95 3.75 9.77
CA TRP A 178 11.52 4.49 8.66
C TRP A 178 10.83 4.07 7.35
N ALA A 179 10.35 5.06 6.60
CA ALA A 179 9.68 4.85 5.33
C ALA A 179 10.50 5.41 4.16
N ARG A 180 10.43 4.72 3.02
CA ARG A 180 11.02 5.16 1.77
C ARG A 180 10.09 4.92 0.60
N GLU A 181 10.00 5.90 -0.28
CA GLU A 181 9.32 5.76 -1.56
C GLU A 181 10.28 5.16 -2.61
N LEU A 182 9.80 4.16 -3.35
CA LEU A 182 10.48 3.55 -4.49
C LEU A 182 9.53 3.54 -5.70
N LYS A 183 10.06 3.25 -6.88
CA LYS A 183 9.27 3.09 -8.12
C LYS A 183 9.54 1.73 -8.74
N THR A 184 8.48 1.09 -9.26
CA THR A 184 8.64 -0.14 -10.04
C THR A 184 9.30 0.12 -11.40
N ASN A 185 10.05 -0.86 -11.90
CA ASN A 185 10.71 -0.85 -13.20
C ASN A 185 9.74 -1.21 -14.35
N GLU A 186 10.27 -1.39 -15.56
CA GLU A 186 9.47 -1.75 -16.76
C GLU A 186 8.87 -3.17 -16.71
N ALA A 187 9.34 -4.03 -15.80
CA ALA A 187 8.73 -5.34 -15.50
C ALA A 187 7.69 -5.26 -14.36
N GLY A 188 7.41 -4.07 -13.82
CA GLY A 188 6.56 -3.88 -12.65
C GLY A 188 7.22 -4.31 -11.34
N GLU A 189 8.54 -4.47 -11.33
CA GLU A 189 9.30 -5.02 -10.22
C GLU A 189 10.10 -3.95 -9.47
N VAL A 190 10.44 -4.25 -8.22
CA VAL A 190 11.24 -3.39 -7.36
C VAL A 190 12.13 -4.24 -6.45
N LEU A 191 13.37 -3.79 -6.27
CA LEU A 191 14.31 -4.36 -5.31
C LEU A 191 14.18 -3.60 -3.99
N ILE A 192 13.98 -4.33 -2.88
CA ILE A 192 13.82 -3.76 -1.54
C ILE A 192 14.83 -4.39 -0.59
N GLU A 193 15.79 -3.57 -0.17
CA GLU A 193 16.72 -3.92 0.90
C GLU A 193 16.03 -3.89 2.26
N LYS A 194 16.29 -4.91 3.06
CA LYS A 194 15.74 -5.08 4.40
C LYS A 194 16.88 -5.20 5.40
N PRO A 195 17.49 -4.10 5.87
CA PRO A 195 18.65 -4.21 6.76
C PRO A 195 18.30 -4.58 8.21
N TRP A 196 17.08 -4.29 8.67
CA TRP A 196 16.61 -4.57 10.03
C TRP A 196 15.79 -5.86 10.07
N ASP A 197 15.72 -6.49 11.23
CA ASP A 197 14.88 -7.67 11.45
C ASP A 197 13.48 -7.26 11.91
N GLY A 198 12.47 -8.04 11.52
CA GLY A 198 11.08 -7.77 11.86
C GLY A 198 10.18 -7.44 10.65
N LEU A 199 9.01 -6.87 10.94
CA LEU A 199 7.96 -6.62 9.95
C LEU A 199 8.29 -5.43 9.04
N TYR A 200 8.34 -5.70 7.74
CA TYR A 200 8.27 -4.68 6.70
C TYR A 200 6.86 -4.63 6.12
N LEU A 201 6.36 -3.42 5.91
CA LEU A 201 5.11 -3.18 5.19
C LEU A 201 5.38 -2.43 3.89
N ILE A 202 4.98 -3.02 2.77
CA ILE A 202 5.10 -2.44 1.44
C ILE A 202 3.70 -2.06 0.96
N GLN A 203 3.51 -0.82 0.51
CA GLN A 203 2.19 -0.31 0.12
C GLN A 203 2.22 0.20 -1.31
N ALA A 204 1.16 -0.08 -2.06
CA ALA A 204 0.92 0.48 -3.38
C ALA A 204 -0.53 0.91 -3.53
N SER A 205 -0.78 1.89 -4.39
CA SER A 205 -2.13 2.36 -4.72
C SER A 205 -2.28 2.54 -6.22
N HIS A 206 -3.48 2.29 -6.73
CA HIS A 206 -3.83 2.49 -8.14
C HIS A 206 -5.23 3.09 -8.23
N ILE A 207 -5.40 4.08 -9.10
CA ILE A 207 -6.71 4.65 -9.42
C ILE A 207 -7.13 4.08 -10.77
N GLU A 208 -8.29 3.46 -10.79
CA GLU A 208 -8.97 3.06 -12.00
C GLU A 208 -10.10 4.07 -12.28
N GLU A 209 -10.12 4.65 -13.48
CA GLU A 209 -11.17 5.57 -13.95
C GLU A 209 -12.45 4.81 -14.34
N VAL A 210 -12.89 3.92 -13.45
CA VAL A 210 -14.12 3.15 -13.57
C VAL A 210 -15.01 3.49 -12.39
N GLY A 211 -16.15 4.10 -12.72
CA GLY A 211 -17.24 4.39 -11.81
C GLY A 211 -18.25 3.26 -11.71
N GLY A 212 -19.25 3.46 -10.86
CA GLY A 212 -20.32 2.48 -10.66
C GLY A 212 -21.27 2.91 -9.55
N GLU A 213 -21.98 1.94 -8.99
CA GLU A 213 -22.88 2.15 -7.86
C GLU A 213 -22.61 1.09 -6.78
N PHE A 214 -22.65 1.50 -5.51
CA PHE A 214 -22.53 0.59 -4.37
C PHE A 214 -23.51 1.02 -3.28
N GLU A 215 -24.39 0.11 -2.87
CA GLU A 215 -25.44 0.37 -1.87
C GLU A 215 -26.26 1.65 -2.18
N GLY A 216 -26.63 1.85 -3.46
CA GLY A 216 -27.40 3.03 -3.90
C GLY A 216 -26.59 4.32 -4.09
N VAL A 217 -25.27 4.29 -3.84
CA VAL A 217 -24.40 5.46 -3.98
C VAL A 217 -23.54 5.34 -5.24
N LYS A 218 -23.74 6.26 -6.19
CA LYS A 218 -22.89 6.37 -7.38
C LYS A 218 -21.50 6.90 -7.04
N TYR A 219 -20.49 6.39 -7.73
CA TYR A 219 -19.10 6.82 -7.64
C TYR A 219 -18.47 6.93 -9.03
N GLU A 220 -17.49 7.81 -9.18
CA GLU A 220 -16.86 8.10 -10.47
C GLU A 220 -15.56 7.32 -10.70
N ILE A 221 -14.85 6.93 -9.63
CA ILE A 221 -13.59 6.18 -9.74
C ILE A 221 -13.50 5.02 -8.74
N THR A 222 -12.65 4.05 -9.05
CA THR A 222 -12.27 2.98 -8.11
C THR A 222 -10.84 3.20 -7.66
N ARG A 223 -10.64 3.25 -6.34
CA ARG A 223 -9.30 3.40 -5.73
C ARG A 223 -8.89 2.07 -5.12
N HIS A 224 -7.87 1.46 -5.67
CA HIS A 224 -7.25 0.25 -5.20
C HIS A 224 -6.08 0.59 -4.27
N LYS A 225 -5.99 -0.10 -3.13
CA LYS A 225 -4.81 -0.10 -2.30
C LYS A 225 -4.47 -1.50 -1.87
N THR A 226 -3.20 -1.82 -1.92
CA THR A 226 -2.69 -3.11 -1.50
C THR A 226 -1.53 -2.93 -0.54
N THR A 227 -1.37 -3.87 0.37
CA THR A 227 -0.20 -3.96 1.24
C THR A 227 0.40 -5.35 1.16
N LEU A 228 1.72 -5.45 1.24
CA LEU A 228 2.44 -6.68 1.49
C LEU A 228 3.16 -6.57 2.84
N SER A 229 2.87 -7.53 3.71
CA SER A 229 3.59 -7.78 4.96
C SER A 229 4.61 -8.90 4.75
N ILE A 230 5.85 -8.67 5.18
CA ILE A 230 6.92 -9.67 5.20
C ILE A 230 7.73 -9.55 6.49
N ILE A 231 8.10 -10.70 7.06
CA ILE A 231 9.05 -10.75 8.19
C ILE A 231 10.43 -11.05 7.62
N LYS A 232 11.41 -10.22 7.98
CA LYS A 232 12.83 -10.57 7.82
C LYS A 232 13.35 -11.24 9.09
#